data_AF-A0A7S3INB9-F1
#
_entry.id   AF-A0A7S3INB9-F1
#
_cell.length_a   1.000
_cell.length_b   1.000
_cell.length_c   1.000
_cell.angle_alpha   90.00
_cell.angle_beta   90.00
_cell.angle_gamma   90.00
#
_symmetry.space_group_name_H-M   'P 1'
#
loop_
_entity.id
_entity.type
_entity.pdbx_description
1 polymer ?
#
loop_
_entity_poly.entity_id
_entity_poly.type
_entity_poly.pdbx_seq_one_letter_code
_entity_poly.pdbx_strand_id
1 'polypeptide(L)'
;MSKSPFISTLKRVGLFFLIVFFSFVLLTPAYAINLLSPLEWALTKTFSQITFAKQAIAAYFQPLVVIFVNSVITPFLIKTSSEFEDYTTISSKTRSIIWRLFFFMLFNTLLLPISETSTALVLLKNIEDKGVTGWPTLLSSNLMAQQYFYIKFIIQLSFVTNGLALIAAPQRLSRWWFQKIHNHKQRTQLSPAPFEEVMEFDIGYNQSYCLVIFLNCLLFAPIVPIMTILATIYFYFKYNIDKYNLVFVFPKARQ
;
A
#
# COMPACT_ATOMS: atom_id res chain seq x y z
N MET A 1 -2.84 4.82 35.37
CA MET A 1 -4.25 5.26 35.33
C MET A 1 -4.97 4.47 34.24
N SER A 2 -5.76 3.46 34.60
CA SER A 2 -6.53 2.70 33.60
C SER A 2 -7.66 3.60 33.07
N LYS A 3 -7.49 4.12 31.85
CA LYS A 3 -8.60 4.78 31.14
C LYS A 3 -9.76 3.80 31.06
N SER A 4 -10.99 4.29 31.25
CA SER A 4 -12.16 3.42 31.20
C SER A 4 -12.20 2.68 29.84
N PRO A 5 -12.58 1.38 29.82
CA PRO A 5 -12.59 0.58 28.61
C PRO A 5 -13.50 1.20 27.54
N PHE A 6 -14.56 1.90 27.96
CA PHE A 6 -15.46 2.64 27.08
C PHE A 6 -14.80 3.85 26.40
N ILE A 7 -14.05 4.69 27.13
CA ILE A 7 -13.36 5.85 26.54
C ILE A 7 -12.27 5.38 25.56
N SER A 8 -11.57 4.29 25.89
CA SER A 8 -10.54 3.73 25.00
C SER A 8 -11.14 3.15 23.71
N THR A 9 -12.33 2.55 23.74
CA THR A 9 -13.01 2.02 22.56
C THR A 9 -13.62 3.14 21.72
N LEU A 10 -14.22 4.14 22.35
CA LEU A 10 -14.71 5.35 21.67
C LEU A 10 -13.59 6.10 20.95
N LYS A 11 -12.43 6.29 21.61
CA LYS A 11 -11.25 6.93 21.00
C LYS A 11 -10.73 6.12 19.80
N ARG A 12 -10.73 4.78 19.90
CA ARG A 12 -10.32 3.87 18.81
C ARG A 12 -11.25 3.95 17.60
N VAL A 13 -12.56 3.96 17.83
CA VAL A 13 -13.55 4.09 16.75
C VAL A 13 -13.51 5.48 16.12
N GLY A 14 -13.39 6.54 16.93
CA GLY A 14 -13.30 7.92 16.45
C GLY A 14 -12.04 8.18 15.61
N LEU A 15 -10.86 7.72 16.07
CA LEU A 15 -9.62 7.81 15.29
C LEU A 15 -9.71 6.99 14.01
N PHE A 16 -10.26 5.78 14.07
CA PHE A 16 -10.46 4.95 12.89
C PHE A 16 -11.32 5.67 11.84
N PHE A 17 -12.49 6.20 12.22
CA PHE A 17 -13.35 6.94 11.29
C PHE A 17 -12.71 8.21 10.76
N LEU A 18 -11.97 8.95 11.58
CA LEU A 18 -11.27 10.16 11.16
C LEU A 18 -10.19 9.84 10.12
N ILE A 19 -9.44 8.76 10.32
CA ILE A 19 -8.40 8.34 9.39
C ILE A 19 -8.97 7.73 8.12
N VAL A 20 -10.07 6.98 8.24
CA VAL A 20 -10.85 6.52 7.10
C VAL A 20 -11.31 7.69 6.25
N PHE A 21 -11.85 8.72 6.89
CA PHE A 21 -12.24 9.94 6.20
C PHE A 21 -11.05 10.67 5.57
N PHE A 22 -9.98 10.91 6.31
CA PHE A 22 -8.78 11.60 5.82
C PHE A 22 -8.10 10.82 4.68
N SER A 23 -8.00 9.50 4.81
CA SER A 23 -7.42 8.61 3.81
C SER A 23 -8.28 8.52 2.55
N PHE A 24 -9.61 8.47 2.67
CA PHE A 24 -10.51 8.43 1.51
C PHE A 24 -10.57 9.74 0.73
N VAL A 25 -10.21 10.87 1.36
CA VAL A 25 -10.21 12.18 0.70
C VAL A 25 -8.83 12.53 0.12
N LEU A 26 -7.73 12.25 0.84
CA LEU A 26 -6.40 12.74 0.48
C LEU A 26 -5.43 11.68 -0.07
N LEU A 27 -5.66 10.39 0.22
CA LEU A 27 -4.72 9.31 -0.12
C LEU A 27 -5.19 8.43 -1.26
N THR A 28 -6.15 8.89 -2.08
CA THR A 28 -6.57 8.12 -3.24
C THR A 28 -5.47 8.15 -4.30
N PRO A 29 -5.06 6.99 -4.85
CA PRO A 29 -4.10 6.94 -5.94
C PRO A 29 -4.49 7.84 -7.11
N ALA A 30 -5.79 7.96 -7.42
CA ALA A 30 -6.32 8.84 -8.44
C ALA A 30 -6.00 10.32 -8.19
N TYR A 31 -6.14 10.80 -6.95
CA TYR A 31 -5.73 12.16 -6.59
C TYR A 31 -4.21 12.33 -6.71
N ALA A 32 -3.43 11.35 -6.24
CA ALA A 32 -1.98 11.38 -6.36
C ALA A 32 -1.49 11.41 -7.82
N ILE A 33 -2.14 10.67 -8.73
CA ILE A 33 -1.85 10.70 -10.17
C ILE A 33 -2.06 12.11 -10.73
N ASN A 34 -3.18 12.75 -10.39
CA ASN A 34 -3.46 14.11 -10.84
C ASN A 34 -2.44 15.12 -10.28
N LEU A 35 -2.08 15.00 -9.00
CA LEU A 35 -1.07 15.84 -8.36
C LEU A 35 0.33 15.66 -8.98
N LEU A 36 0.68 14.43 -9.36
CA LEU A 36 1.98 14.08 -9.94
C LEU A 36 2.03 14.23 -11.47
N SER A 37 0.92 14.57 -12.13
CA SER A 37 0.87 14.84 -13.57
C SER A 37 1.89 15.89 -14.07
N PRO A 38 2.22 16.98 -13.32
CA PRO A 38 3.26 17.90 -13.75
C PRO A 38 4.66 17.27 -13.76
N LEU A 39 4.89 16.30 -12.87
CA LEU A 39 6.14 15.55 -12.80
C LEU A 39 6.24 14.57 -13.97
N GLU A 40 5.14 13.91 -14.34
CA GLU A 40 5.07 13.08 -15.55
C GLU A 40 5.43 13.90 -16.81
N TRP A 41 4.87 15.10 -16.93
CA TRP A 41 5.20 16.01 -18.01
C TRP A 41 6.69 16.41 -18.01
N ALA A 42 7.27 16.71 -16.84
CA ALA A 42 8.68 17.05 -16.72
C ALA A 42 9.61 15.88 -17.12
N LEU A 43 9.27 14.65 -16.71
CA LEU A 43 10.01 13.44 -17.09
C LEU A 43 9.92 13.17 -18.59
N THR A 44 8.72 13.21 -19.16
CA THR A 44 8.52 12.97 -20.60
C THR A 44 9.17 14.04 -21.47
N LYS A 45 9.29 15.28 -20.99
CA LYS A 45 10.05 16.35 -21.66
C LYS A 45 11.56 16.11 -21.60
N THR A 46 12.09 15.72 -20.45
CA THR A 46 13.53 15.42 -20.25
C THR A 46 13.97 14.23 -21.11
N PHE A 47 13.14 13.19 -21.23
CA PHE A 47 13.41 12.00 -22.04
C PHE A 47 12.85 12.07 -23.47
N SER A 48 12.53 13.27 -23.97
CA SER A 48 11.93 13.46 -25.29
C SER A 48 12.77 12.94 -26.46
N GLN A 49 14.10 12.84 -26.28
CA GLN A 49 15.02 12.33 -27.30
C GLN A 49 15.02 10.80 -27.45
N ILE A 50 14.43 10.06 -26.49
CA ILE A 50 14.38 8.59 -26.50
C ILE A 50 12.92 8.16 -26.58
N THR A 51 12.44 7.82 -27.79
CA THR A 51 11.04 7.44 -28.05
C THR A 51 10.56 6.30 -27.16
N PHE A 52 11.42 5.30 -26.92
CA PHE A 52 11.11 4.17 -26.05
C PHE A 52 10.90 4.59 -24.58
N ALA A 53 11.79 5.42 -24.03
CA ALA A 53 11.71 5.87 -22.63
C ALA A 53 10.44 6.70 -22.39
N LYS A 54 10.09 7.58 -23.34
CA LYS A 54 8.85 8.37 -23.28
C LYS A 54 7.61 7.48 -23.22
N GLN A 55 7.53 6.46 -24.07
CA GLN A 55 6.40 5.52 -24.09
C GLN A 55 6.33 4.66 -22.82
N ALA A 56 7.49 4.22 -22.32
CA ALA A 56 7.55 3.45 -21.07
C ALA A 56 7.09 4.29 -19.86
N ILE A 57 7.54 5.54 -19.76
CA ILE A 57 7.11 6.45 -18.69
C ILE A 57 5.60 6.64 -18.74
N ALA A 58 5.04 7.04 -19.88
CA ALA A 58 3.60 7.24 -20.02
C ALA A 58 2.78 5.97 -19.72
N ALA A 59 3.31 4.79 -20.06
CA ALA A 59 2.59 3.54 -19.88
C ALA A 59 2.59 3.00 -18.42
N TYR A 60 3.66 3.24 -17.66
CA TYR A 60 3.88 2.65 -16.33
C TYR A 60 3.85 3.66 -15.17
N PHE A 61 3.76 4.96 -15.45
CA PHE A 61 3.71 5.99 -14.41
C PHE A 61 2.50 5.81 -13.47
N GLN A 62 1.31 5.60 -14.04
CA GLN A 62 0.10 5.48 -13.25
C GLN A 62 0.14 4.27 -12.26
N PRO A 63 0.48 3.03 -12.69
CA PRO A 63 0.66 1.92 -11.76
C PRO A 63 1.79 2.13 -10.73
N LEU A 64 2.89 2.81 -11.09
CA LEU A 64 3.94 3.23 -10.14
C LEU A 64 3.41 4.11 -9.01
N VAL A 65 2.63 5.14 -9.34
CA VAL A 65 2.03 6.02 -8.34
C VAL A 65 1.10 5.22 -7.41
N VAL A 66 0.27 4.33 -7.98
CA VAL A 66 -0.65 3.49 -7.20
C VAL A 66 0.10 2.58 -6.24
N ILE A 67 1.18 1.95 -6.69
CA ILE A 67 2.04 1.13 -5.83
C ILE A 67 2.65 2.00 -4.73
N PHE A 68 3.22 3.16 -5.06
CA PHE A 68 3.86 4.05 -4.09
C PHE A 68 2.88 4.47 -2.98
N VAL A 69 1.68 4.93 -3.35
CA VAL A 69 0.64 5.33 -2.39
C VAL A 69 0.26 4.16 -1.48
N ASN A 70 -0.05 2.98 -2.05
CA ASN A 70 -0.54 1.84 -1.29
C ASN A 70 0.55 1.11 -0.49
N SER A 71 1.82 1.14 -0.92
CA SER A 71 2.93 0.43 -0.27
C SER A 71 3.72 1.28 0.73
N VAL A 72 3.72 2.61 0.56
CA VAL A 72 4.51 3.51 1.40
C VAL A 72 3.60 4.39 2.25
N ILE A 73 2.69 5.13 1.63
CA ILE A 73 1.93 6.17 2.32
C ILE A 73 0.83 5.57 3.21
N THR A 74 0.01 4.67 2.65
CA THR A 74 -1.10 4.03 3.37
C THR A 74 -0.62 3.26 4.62
N PRO A 75 0.42 2.40 4.54
CA PRO A 75 0.91 1.67 5.71
C PRO A 75 1.57 2.56 6.74
N PHE A 76 2.31 3.58 6.30
CA PHE A 76 2.93 4.54 7.22
C PHE A 76 1.89 5.25 8.09
N LEU A 77 0.79 5.72 7.48
CA LEU A 77 -0.26 6.44 8.21
C LEU A 77 -1.07 5.53 9.12
N ILE A 78 -1.42 4.32 8.67
CA ILE A 78 -2.15 3.36 9.51
C ILE A 78 -1.30 2.89 10.69
N LYS A 79 -0.01 2.64 10.48
CA LYS A 79 0.91 2.21 11.55
C LYS A 79 1.09 3.32 12.58
N THR A 80 1.37 4.54 12.12
CA THR A 80 1.47 5.73 12.99
C THR A 80 0.19 5.95 13.78
N SER A 81 -0.98 5.80 13.13
CA SER A 81 -2.28 5.86 13.82
C SER A 81 -2.42 4.80 14.91
N SER A 82 -2.07 3.56 14.61
CA SER A 82 -2.23 2.43 15.52
C SER A 82 -1.37 2.57 16.78
N GLU A 83 -0.35 3.43 16.77
CA GLU A 83 0.47 3.76 17.93
C GLU A 83 -0.21 4.76 18.88
N PHE A 84 -1.11 5.60 18.38
CA PHE A 84 -1.94 6.51 19.20
C PHE A 84 -3.16 5.83 19.84
N GLU A 85 -3.42 4.59 19.42
CA GLU A 85 -4.50 3.75 19.92
C GLU A 85 -4.00 2.86 21.06
N ASP A 86 -4.77 2.83 22.15
CA ASP A 86 -4.43 2.06 23.33
C ASP A 86 -4.79 0.57 23.09
N TYR A 87 -3.86 -0.20 22.54
CA TYR A 87 -3.97 -1.67 22.41
C TYR A 87 -3.34 -2.37 23.61
N THR A 88 -4.03 -3.37 24.16
CA THR A 88 -3.54 -4.15 25.31
C THR A 88 -2.57 -5.26 24.91
N THR A 89 -2.68 -5.79 23.68
CA THR A 89 -1.84 -6.88 23.18
C THR A 89 -1.30 -6.58 21.79
N ILE A 90 -0.08 -7.02 21.51
CA ILE A 90 0.57 -6.87 20.19
C ILE A 90 -0.23 -7.60 19.11
N SER A 91 -0.76 -8.80 19.41
CA SER A 91 -1.59 -9.57 18.47
C SER A 91 -2.88 -8.85 18.09
N SER A 92 -3.55 -8.20 19.04
CA SER A 92 -4.75 -7.39 18.74
C SER A 92 -4.43 -6.18 17.87
N LYS A 93 -3.30 -5.51 18.13
CA LYS A 93 -2.81 -4.39 17.32
C LYS A 93 -2.54 -4.85 15.88
N THR A 94 -1.78 -5.93 15.70
CA THR A 94 -1.47 -6.48 14.37
C THR A 94 -2.72 -6.91 13.61
N ARG A 95 -3.69 -7.55 14.27
CA ARG A 95 -4.96 -7.92 13.64
C ARG A 95 -5.74 -6.70 13.16
N SER A 96 -5.80 -5.63 13.98
CA SER A 96 -6.45 -4.37 13.58
C SER A 96 -5.75 -3.75 12.38
N ILE A 97 -4.41 -3.67 12.41
CA ILE A 97 -3.60 -3.17 11.29
C ILE A 97 -3.90 -3.93 10.00
N ILE A 98 -3.98 -5.28 10.05
CA ILE A 98 -4.28 -6.10 8.87
C ILE A 98 -5.62 -5.72 8.25
N TRP A 99 -6.68 -5.69 9.05
CA TRP A 99 -8.02 -5.38 8.54
C TRP A 99 -8.10 -3.98 7.94
N ARG A 100 -7.52 -2.98 8.62
CA ARG A 100 -7.49 -1.61 8.13
C ARG A 100 -6.75 -1.54 6.81
N LEU A 101 -5.53 -2.07 6.75
CA LEU A 101 -4.71 -2.09 5.55
C LEU A 101 -5.41 -2.80 4.39
N PHE A 102 -5.99 -3.97 4.65
CA PHE A 102 -6.77 -4.72 3.67
C PHE A 102 -7.91 -3.88 3.08
N PHE A 103 -8.78 -3.31 3.91
CA PHE A 103 -9.90 -2.51 3.43
C PHE A 103 -9.46 -1.26 2.67
N PHE A 104 -8.47 -0.52 3.16
CA PHE A 104 -7.97 0.67 2.47
C PHE A 104 -7.33 0.36 1.14
N MET A 105 -6.44 -0.65 1.10
CA MET A 105 -5.77 -1.03 -0.14
C MET A 105 -6.77 -1.61 -1.12
N LEU A 106 -7.73 -2.43 -0.70
CA LEU A 106 -8.81 -2.94 -1.56
C LEU A 106 -9.62 -1.79 -2.14
N PHE A 107 -10.02 -0.82 -1.33
CA PHE A 107 -10.79 0.32 -1.81
C PHE A 107 -10.02 1.17 -2.83
N ASN A 108 -8.73 1.41 -2.56
CA ASN A 108 -7.84 2.20 -3.41
C ASN A 108 -7.43 1.49 -4.71
N THR A 109 -7.17 0.20 -4.64
CA THR A 109 -6.71 -0.60 -5.78
C THR A 109 -7.85 -1.11 -6.63
N LEU A 110 -9.04 -1.31 -6.06
CA LEU A 110 -10.16 -1.98 -6.70
C LEU A 110 -11.39 -1.11 -6.87
N LEU A 111 -11.98 -0.66 -5.77
CA LEU A 111 -13.31 -0.04 -5.80
C LEU A 111 -13.29 1.33 -6.48
N LEU A 112 -12.30 2.17 -6.19
CA LEU A 112 -12.17 3.49 -6.80
C LEU A 112 -11.92 3.41 -8.31
N PRO A 113 -10.97 2.59 -8.81
CA PRO A 113 -10.79 2.42 -10.24
C PRO A 113 -12.06 1.91 -10.94
N ILE A 114 -12.69 0.85 -10.45
CA ILE A 114 -13.89 0.29 -11.11
C ILE A 114 -15.06 1.28 -11.12
N SER A 115 -15.06 2.27 -10.26
CA SER A 115 -16.14 3.25 -10.24
C SER A 115 -15.82 4.55 -11.00
N GLU A 116 -14.63 4.64 -11.62
CA GLU A 116 -14.14 5.80 -12.39
C GLU A 116 -14.14 7.15 -11.64
N THR A 117 -14.18 7.12 -10.32
CA THR A 117 -14.16 8.34 -9.52
C THR A 117 -12.78 8.59 -8.92
N SER A 118 -12.40 9.86 -8.86
CA SER A 118 -11.17 10.29 -8.21
C SER A 118 -11.20 10.16 -6.67
N THR A 119 -12.38 10.15 -6.05
CA THR A 119 -12.57 10.13 -4.59
C THR A 119 -13.83 9.37 -4.15
N ALA A 120 -13.84 8.90 -2.89
CA ALA A 120 -14.97 8.18 -2.31
C ALA A 120 -16.27 9.01 -2.23
N LEU A 121 -16.16 10.33 -2.11
CA LEU A 121 -17.33 11.22 -2.02
C LEU A 121 -18.07 11.30 -3.35
N VAL A 122 -17.32 11.31 -4.46
CA VAL A 122 -17.89 11.28 -5.80
C VAL A 122 -18.56 9.92 -6.07
N LEU A 123 -18.04 8.83 -5.49
CA LEU A 123 -18.74 7.53 -5.53
C LEU A 123 -20.12 7.61 -4.90
N LEU A 124 -20.19 8.13 -3.67
CA LEU A 124 -21.44 8.20 -2.92
C LEU A 124 -22.46 9.07 -3.64
N LYS A 125 -22.02 10.19 -4.21
CA LYS A 125 -22.89 11.05 -5.03
C LYS A 125 -23.36 10.34 -6.31
N ASN A 126 -22.47 9.62 -6.99
CA ASN A 126 -22.84 8.84 -8.17
C ASN A 126 -23.81 7.68 -7.85
N ILE A 127 -23.72 7.10 -6.65
CA ILE A 127 -24.66 6.09 -6.16
C ILE A 127 -26.04 6.72 -5.94
N GLU A 128 -26.07 7.91 -5.33
CA GLU A 128 -27.31 8.66 -5.08
C GLU A 128 -28.00 9.08 -6.38
N ASP A 129 -27.24 9.59 -7.35
CA ASP A 129 -27.76 10.14 -8.60
C ASP A 129 -28.24 9.08 -9.60
N LYS A 130 -27.58 7.91 -9.68
CA LYS A 130 -27.86 6.88 -10.71
C LYS A 130 -28.79 5.76 -10.26
N GLY A 131 -29.10 5.67 -8.97
CA GLY A 131 -29.92 4.62 -8.39
C GLY A 131 -29.29 3.21 -8.46
N VAL A 132 -29.89 2.26 -7.74
CA VAL A 132 -29.36 0.89 -7.57
C VAL A 132 -29.41 0.07 -8.86
N THR A 133 -30.28 0.42 -9.81
CA THR A 133 -30.51 -0.35 -11.05
C THR A 133 -29.44 -0.14 -12.12
N GLY A 134 -28.77 1.03 -12.17
CA GLY A 134 -27.70 1.31 -13.13
C GLY A 134 -26.31 0.82 -12.71
N TRP A 135 -26.18 0.33 -11.48
CA TRP A 135 -24.90 -0.04 -10.88
C TRP A 135 -24.23 -1.27 -11.51
N PRO A 136 -24.94 -2.40 -11.71
CA PRO A 136 -24.33 -3.59 -12.31
C PRO A 136 -23.75 -3.31 -13.70
N THR A 137 -24.46 -2.53 -14.52
CA THR A 137 -24.02 -2.15 -15.86
C THR A 137 -22.77 -1.26 -15.82
N LEU A 138 -22.73 -0.26 -14.94
CA LEU A 138 -21.56 0.60 -14.77
C LEU A 138 -20.34 -0.17 -14.25
N LEU A 139 -20.55 -1.03 -13.25
CA LEU A 139 -19.46 -1.81 -12.67
C LEU A 139 -18.85 -2.76 -13.71
N SER A 140 -19.70 -3.39 -14.52
CA SER A 140 -19.27 -4.30 -15.59
C SER A 140 -18.51 -3.59 -16.71
N SER A 141 -18.97 -2.42 -17.16
CA SER A 141 -18.28 -1.64 -18.21
C SER A 141 -16.92 -1.15 -17.75
N ASN A 142 -16.87 -0.63 -16.52
CA ASN A 142 -15.65 -0.03 -15.99
C ASN A 142 -14.60 -1.07 -15.63
N LEU A 143 -15.02 -2.25 -15.14
CA LEU A 143 -14.10 -3.35 -14.87
C LEU A 143 -13.41 -3.80 -16.17
N MET A 144 -14.14 -3.87 -17.28
CA MET A 144 -13.56 -4.15 -18.60
C MET A 144 -12.63 -3.03 -19.09
N ALA A 145 -12.98 -1.76 -18.87
CA ALA A 145 -12.13 -0.63 -19.24
C ALA A 145 -10.79 -0.64 -18.47
N GLN A 146 -10.83 -1.05 -17.21
CA GLN A 146 -9.67 -1.06 -16.30
C GLN A 146 -8.71 -2.24 -16.52
N GLN A 147 -9.05 -3.24 -17.34
CA GLN A 147 -8.26 -4.48 -17.47
C GLN A 147 -6.76 -4.25 -17.77
N TYR A 148 -6.45 -3.30 -18.66
CA TYR A 148 -5.07 -3.00 -19.06
C TYR A 148 -4.27 -2.37 -17.91
N PHE A 149 -4.92 -1.57 -17.07
CA PHE A 149 -4.30 -1.00 -15.89
C PHE A 149 -3.91 -2.12 -14.92
N TYR A 150 -4.80 -3.09 -14.66
CA TYR A 150 -4.51 -4.21 -13.76
C TYR A 150 -3.43 -5.16 -14.26
N ILE A 151 -3.36 -5.42 -15.57
CA ILE A 151 -2.27 -6.23 -16.15
C ILE A 151 -0.92 -5.53 -15.91
N LYS A 152 -0.82 -4.24 -16.19
CA LYS A 152 0.41 -3.47 -15.94
C LYS A 152 0.75 -3.42 -14.45
N PHE A 153 -0.26 -3.20 -13.62
CA PHE A 153 -0.13 -3.18 -12.17
C PHE A 153 0.43 -4.50 -11.64
N ILE A 154 -0.13 -5.66 -12.02
CA ILE A 154 0.34 -6.96 -11.52
C ILE A 154 1.74 -7.34 -12.03
N ILE A 155 2.07 -7.00 -13.28
CA ILE A 155 3.44 -7.17 -13.81
C ILE A 155 4.42 -6.36 -12.96
N GLN A 156 4.09 -5.11 -12.69
CA GLN A 156 4.94 -4.24 -11.91
C GLN A 156 5.07 -4.72 -10.45
N LEU A 157 3.99 -5.21 -9.84
CA LEU A 157 4.05 -5.84 -8.52
C LEU A 157 4.97 -7.06 -8.49
N SER A 158 4.87 -7.90 -9.51
CA SER A 158 5.63 -9.14 -9.63
C SER A 158 7.13 -8.91 -9.72
N PHE A 159 7.56 -7.85 -10.42
CA PHE A 159 8.98 -7.57 -10.62
C PHE A 159 9.50 -6.44 -9.73
N VAL A 160 8.87 -5.27 -9.75
CA VAL A 160 9.37 -4.07 -9.05
C VAL A 160 9.17 -4.21 -7.55
N THR A 161 7.95 -4.50 -7.07
CA THR A 161 7.66 -4.57 -5.63
C THR A 161 8.41 -5.73 -4.98
N ASN A 162 8.35 -6.91 -5.58
CA ASN A 162 9.11 -8.06 -5.11
C ASN A 162 10.63 -7.84 -5.20
N GLY A 163 11.13 -7.21 -6.26
CA GLY A 163 12.54 -6.83 -6.36
C GLY A 163 12.99 -5.88 -5.24
N LEU A 164 12.19 -4.86 -4.93
CA LEU A 164 12.45 -3.94 -3.81
C LEU A 164 12.40 -4.67 -2.45
N ALA A 165 11.49 -5.64 -2.30
CA ALA A 165 11.37 -6.46 -1.10
C ALA A 165 12.56 -7.41 -0.90
N LEU A 166 13.13 -7.94 -1.99
CA LEU A 166 14.34 -8.77 -1.95
C LEU A 166 15.58 -7.97 -1.53
N ILE A 167 15.71 -6.74 -2.06
CA ILE A 167 16.79 -5.83 -1.66
C ILE A 167 16.62 -5.35 -0.21
N ALA A 168 15.44 -5.56 0.38
CA ALA A 168 15.02 -4.95 1.63
C ALA A 168 15.26 -3.43 1.58
N ALA A 169 14.96 -2.79 0.43
CA ALA A 169 15.34 -1.41 0.17
C ALA A 169 14.76 -0.42 1.20
N PRO A 170 13.47 -0.50 1.59
CA PRO A 170 12.92 0.34 2.65
C PRO A 170 13.64 0.14 4.00
N GLN A 171 14.00 -1.10 4.31
CA GLN A 171 14.66 -1.45 5.58
C GLN A 171 16.12 -1.01 5.61
N ARG A 172 16.87 -1.21 4.54
CA ARG A 172 18.26 -0.74 4.44
C ARG A 172 18.34 0.78 4.46
N LEU A 173 17.41 1.45 3.78
CA LEU A 173 17.35 2.92 3.78
C LEU A 173 17.04 3.48 5.17
N SER A 174 16.08 2.90 5.88
CA SER A 174 15.75 3.31 7.25
C SER A 174 16.87 2.97 8.23
N ARG A 175 17.49 1.79 8.16
CA ARG A 175 18.69 1.44 8.95
C ARG A 175 19.81 2.46 8.74
N TRP A 176 20.13 2.80 7.48
CA TRP A 176 21.14 3.81 7.15
C TRP A 176 20.79 5.19 7.73
N TRP A 177 19.53 5.60 7.63
CA TRP A 177 19.04 6.86 8.21
C TRP A 177 19.14 6.88 9.75
N PHE A 178 18.65 5.84 10.42
CA PHE A 178 18.68 5.74 11.87
C PHE A 178 20.10 5.61 12.42
N GLN A 179 20.97 4.86 11.75
CA GLN A 179 22.39 4.79 12.10
C GLN A 179 23.06 6.15 11.98
N LYS A 180 22.79 6.93 10.92
CA LYS A 180 23.31 8.30 10.81
C LYS A 180 22.83 9.18 11.95
N ILE A 181 21.54 9.12 12.30
CA ILE A 181 20.97 9.91 13.41
C ILE A 181 21.57 9.47 14.75
N HIS A 182 21.66 8.16 15.00
CA HIS A 182 22.27 7.59 16.22
C HIS A 182 23.72 8.01 16.35
N ASN A 183 24.52 7.81 15.30
CA ASN A 183 25.92 8.22 15.26
C ASN A 183 26.08 9.72 15.45
N HIS A 184 25.16 10.54 14.92
CA HIS A 184 25.19 11.98 15.16
C HIS A 184 24.90 12.34 16.62
N LYS A 185 23.95 11.67 17.28
CA LYS A 185 23.59 11.90 18.69
C LYS A 185 24.64 11.35 19.68
N GLN A 186 25.33 10.27 19.30
CA GLN A 186 26.30 9.56 20.13
C GLN A 186 27.70 10.17 20.08
N ARG A 187 27.98 11.11 19.16
CA ARG A 187 29.27 11.81 19.03
C ARG A 187 29.74 12.52 20.30
N THR A 188 28.82 12.92 21.17
CA THR A 188 29.10 13.66 22.41
C THR A 188 29.05 12.79 23.66
N GLN A 189 28.80 11.48 23.54
CA GLN A 189 28.68 10.57 24.69
C GLN A 189 30.00 9.85 24.98
N LEU A 190 30.39 9.77 26.25
CA LEU A 190 31.63 9.14 26.73
C LEU A 190 31.65 7.60 26.57
N SER A 191 30.48 6.97 26.51
CA SER A 191 30.32 5.53 26.23
C SER A 191 29.21 5.36 25.22
N PRO A 192 29.54 5.11 23.94
CA PRO A 192 28.53 4.97 22.92
C PRO A 192 27.82 3.62 23.05
N ALA A 193 26.49 3.66 23.12
CA ALA A 193 25.67 2.46 23.10
C ALA A 193 25.67 1.86 21.68
N PRO A 194 25.84 0.53 21.53
CA PRO A 194 25.76 -0.11 20.22
C PRO A 194 24.36 0.09 19.62
N PHE A 195 24.30 0.25 18.30
CA PHE A 195 23.03 0.38 17.57
C PHE A 195 22.30 -0.97 17.61
N GLU A 196 21.24 -1.07 18.42
CA GLU A 196 20.34 -2.23 18.40
C GLU A 196 19.32 -2.10 17.26
N GLU A 197 19.29 -3.12 16.41
CA GLU A 197 18.40 -3.17 15.28
C GLU A 197 17.03 -3.73 15.68
N VAL A 198 16.07 -2.84 15.94
CA VAL A 198 14.72 -3.20 16.45
C VAL A 198 13.70 -3.44 15.33
N MET A 199 14.12 -3.43 14.06
CA MET A 199 13.18 -3.56 12.94
C MET A 199 12.76 -5.02 12.72
N GLU A 200 11.60 -5.36 13.25
CA GLU A 200 10.93 -6.64 13.04
C GLU A 200 10.28 -6.74 11.65
N PHE A 201 10.03 -7.99 11.21
CA PHE A 201 9.30 -8.24 9.98
C PHE A 201 7.83 -7.81 10.13
N ASP A 202 7.37 -6.91 9.25
CA ASP A 202 5.99 -6.41 9.30
C ASP A 202 5.03 -7.44 8.71
N ILE A 203 4.54 -8.35 9.56
CA ILE A 203 3.56 -9.38 9.20
C ILE A 203 2.25 -8.72 8.75
N GLY A 204 1.87 -7.61 9.40
CA GLY A 204 0.60 -6.93 9.13
C GLY A 204 0.52 -6.38 7.72
N TYR A 205 1.59 -5.70 7.29
CA TYR A 205 1.70 -5.18 5.93
C TYR A 205 1.72 -6.29 4.86
N ASN A 206 2.63 -7.27 5.00
CA ASN A 206 2.80 -8.31 4.00
C ASN A 206 1.54 -9.18 3.83
N GLN A 207 0.88 -9.55 4.93
CA GLN A 207 -0.35 -10.35 4.89
C GLN A 207 -1.49 -9.60 4.19
N SER A 208 -1.67 -8.31 4.51
CA SER A 208 -2.71 -7.48 3.92
C SER A 208 -2.53 -7.35 2.41
N TYR A 209 -1.28 -7.17 1.97
CA TYR A 209 -0.94 -7.04 0.55
C TYR A 209 -1.25 -8.31 -0.24
N CYS A 210 -0.88 -9.48 0.30
CA CYS A 210 -1.19 -10.77 -0.30
C CYS A 210 -2.70 -11.00 -0.41
N LEU A 211 -3.49 -10.65 0.62
CA LEU A 211 -4.94 -10.78 0.59
C LEU A 211 -5.59 -9.89 -0.47
N VAL A 212 -5.12 -8.64 -0.62
CA VAL A 212 -5.65 -7.71 -1.63
C VAL A 212 -5.34 -8.20 -3.05
N ILE A 213 -4.11 -8.67 -3.30
CA ILE A 213 -3.74 -9.19 -4.63
C ILE A 213 -4.49 -10.47 -4.94
N PHE A 214 -4.66 -11.35 -3.94
CA PHE A 214 -5.43 -12.58 -4.09
C PHE A 214 -6.89 -12.28 -4.46
N LEU A 215 -7.53 -11.34 -3.77
CA LEU A 215 -8.90 -10.95 -4.07
C LEU A 215 -9.03 -10.29 -5.44
N ASN A 216 -8.12 -9.37 -5.78
CA ASN A 216 -8.08 -8.77 -7.12
C ASN A 216 -7.95 -9.85 -8.20
N CYS A 217 -7.04 -10.81 -8.03
CA CYS A 217 -6.89 -11.93 -8.96
C CYS A 217 -8.19 -12.73 -9.11
N LEU A 218 -8.86 -13.03 -8.00
CA LEU A 218 -10.11 -13.80 -8.02
C LEU A 218 -11.22 -13.06 -8.76
N LEU A 219 -11.32 -11.74 -8.59
CA LEU A 219 -12.31 -10.91 -9.25
C LEU A 219 -12.05 -10.74 -10.75
N PHE A 220 -10.78 -10.63 -11.16
CA PHE A 220 -10.41 -10.49 -12.57
C PHE A 220 -10.23 -11.84 -13.30
N ALA A 221 -10.17 -12.97 -12.59
CA ALA A 221 -10.02 -14.31 -13.17
C ALA A 221 -11.03 -14.64 -14.30
N PRO A 222 -12.35 -14.40 -14.16
CA PRO A 222 -13.30 -14.71 -15.23
C PRO A 222 -13.20 -13.75 -16.43
N ILE A 223 -12.62 -12.57 -16.27
CA ILE A 223 -12.63 -11.50 -17.29
C ILE A 223 -11.31 -11.48 -18.05
N VAL A 224 -10.19 -11.73 -17.35
CA VAL A 224 -8.84 -11.73 -17.92
C VAL A 224 -8.07 -12.96 -17.40
N PRO A 225 -8.10 -14.10 -18.11
CA PRO A 225 -7.42 -15.32 -17.66
C PRO A 225 -5.91 -15.15 -17.43
N ILE A 226 -5.25 -14.28 -18.20
CA ILE A 226 -3.81 -13.97 -18.08
C ILE A 226 -3.47 -13.42 -16.68
N MET A 227 -4.40 -12.73 -16.02
CA MET A 227 -4.19 -12.21 -14.65
C MET A 227 -3.89 -13.34 -13.66
N THR A 228 -4.50 -14.51 -13.83
CA THR A 228 -4.28 -15.65 -12.93
C THR A 228 -2.86 -16.22 -13.04
N ILE A 229 -2.33 -16.29 -14.27
CA ILE A 229 -0.95 -16.74 -14.53
C ILE A 229 0.04 -15.75 -13.91
N LEU A 230 -0.16 -14.45 -14.13
CA LEU A 230 0.69 -13.40 -13.57
C LEU A 230 0.63 -13.35 -12.04
N ALA A 231 -0.55 -13.54 -11.44
CA ALA A 231 -0.71 -13.64 -10.00
C ALA A 231 0.01 -14.86 -9.42
N THR A 232 0.00 -15.99 -10.12
CA THR A 232 0.74 -17.18 -9.70
C THR A 232 2.25 -16.91 -9.66
N ILE A 233 2.79 -16.23 -10.68
CA ILE A 233 4.19 -15.79 -10.71
C ILE A 233 4.48 -14.83 -9.54
N TYR A 234 3.59 -13.87 -9.28
CA TYR A 234 3.70 -12.97 -8.14
C TYR A 234 3.83 -13.73 -6.81
N PHE A 235 2.92 -14.67 -6.54
CA PHE A 235 2.93 -15.44 -5.29
C PHE A 235 4.15 -16.35 -5.17
N TYR A 236 4.62 -16.92 -6.29
CA TYR A 236 5.84 -17.71 -6.32
C TYR A 236 7.07 -16.88 -5.90
N PHE A 237 7.25 -15.69 -6.49
CA PHE A 237 8.34 -14.80 -6.07
C PHE A 237 8.18 -14.34 -4.63
N LYS A 238 6.96 -13.95 -4.24
CA LYS A 238 6.67 -13.49 -2.88
C LYS A 238 7.02 -14.54 -1.83
N TYR A 239 6.69 -15.81 -2.06
CA TYR A 239 7.02 -16.91 -1.17
C TYR A 239 8.54 -17.07 -0.97
N ASN A 240 9.31 -17.08 -2.07
CA ASN A 240 10.76 -17.25 -1.99
C ASN A 240 11.43 -16.07 -1.28
N ILE A 241 10.98 -14.84 -1.55
CA ILE A 241 11.50 -13.62 -0.93
C ILE A 241 11.18 -13.58 0.56
N ASP A 242 9.94 -13.86 0.94
CA ASP A 242 9.54 -13.82 2.35
C ASP A 242 10.24 -14.92 3.16
N LYS A 243 10.42 -16.12 2.58
CA LYS A 243 11.22 -17.19 3.19
C LYS A 243 12.67 -16.74 3.42
N TYR A 244 13.31 -16.14 2.42
CA TYR A 244 14.67 -15.61 2.55
C TYR A 244 14.76 -14.53 3.64
N ASN A 245 13.83 -13.56 3.61
CA ASN A 245 13.79 -12.47 4.55
C ASN A 245 13.63 -12.95 6.00
N LEU A 246 12.72 -13.89 6.25
CA LEU A 246 12.46 -14.45 7.58
C LEU A 246 13.62 -15.29 8.13
N VAL A 247 14.38 -15.97 7.27
CA VAL A 247 15.49 -16.83 7.71
C VAL A 247 16.78 -16.05 7.93
N PHE A 248 17.09 -15.06 7.06
CA PHE A 248 18.41 -14.44 7.02
C PHE A 248 18.45 -12.96 7.41
N VAL A 249 17.33 -12.22 7.30
CA VAL A 249 17.35 -10.75 7.43
C VAL A 249 16.75 -10.29 8.76
N PHE A 250 15.68 -10.94 9.21
CA PHE A 250 14.97 -10.51 10.41
C PHE A 250 15.38 -11.31 11.64
N PRO A 251 15.66 -10.64 12.77
CA PRO A 251 15.82 -11.33 14.04
C PRO A 251 14.49 -12.00 14.42
N LYS A 252 14.56 -13.17 15.08
CA LYS A 252 13.37 -13.80 15.64
C LYS A 252 12.73 -12.83 16.62
N ALA A 253 11.42 -12.60 16.48
CA ALA A 253 10.66 -11.75 17.40
C ALA A 253 10.94 -12.18 18.84
N ARG A 254 11.24 -11.22 19.70
CA ARG A 254 11.52 -11.45 21.12
C ARG A 254 10.22 -11.98 21.74
N GLN A 255 10.18 -13.29 22.04
CA GLN A 255 9.03 -13.94 22.70
C GLN A 255 8.80 -13.35 24.08
#